data_AF-A0A9D5VZN4-F1
#
_entry.id   AF-A0A9D5VZN4-F1
#
_cell.length_a   1.000
_cell.length_b   1.000
_cell.length_c   1.000
_cell.angle_alpha   90.00
_cell.angle_beta   90.00
_cell.angle_gamma   90.00
#
_symmetry.space_group_name_H-M   'P 1'
#
loop_
_entity.id
_entity.type
_entity.pdbx_description
1 polymer ?
#
loop_
_entity_poly.entity_id
_entity_poly.type
_entity_poly.pdbx_seq_one_letter_code
_entity_poly.pdbx_strand_id
1 'polypeptide(L)'
;LFNEVAAKVALRYMKKPLIPPLVMPIDEFENYIDIFPLRFLNHSIVHHAIYGEDLLENLTICHQTLMTQCRLETRGILNRLLNDYIACGGDKIKTANKINKTFKSDIPIFRGLIKLTGLTPPISHKEVIITLPDAARINAGIFKTIYDLNTKYGKINKDAVEQIFDEYYCVISELDTKLQHSV
;
A
#
# COMPACT_ATOMS: atom_id res chain seq x y z
N LEU A 1 5.62 -33.39 3.58
CA LEU A 1 6.34 -33.26 4.87
C LEU A 1 6.45 -31.81 5.34
N PHE A 2 7.02 -30.89 4.56
CA PHE A 2 7.16 -29.46 4.95
C PHE A 2 5.82 -28.81 5.36
N ASN A 3 4.78 -28.90 4.51
CA ASN A 3 3.48 -28.27 4.76
C ASN A 3 2.84 -28.71 6.09
N GLU A 4 2.95 -29.98 6.45
CA GLU A 4 2.42 -30.49 7.73
C GLU A 4 3.18 -29.94 8.94
N VAL A 5 4.51 -29.83 8.84
CA VAL A 5 5.35 -29.25 9.90
C VAL A 5 5.02 -27.77 10.05
N ALA A 6 4.97 -27.02 8.94
CA ALA A 6 4.63 -25.61 8.92
C ALA A 6 3.23 -25.35 9.53
N ALA A 7 2.23 -26.17 9.17
CA ALA A 7 0.87 -26.06 9.73
C ALA A 7 0.84 -26.28 11.25
N LYS A 8 1.57 -27.30 11.76
CA LYS A 8 1.67 -27.56 13.21
C LYS A 8 2.38 -26.44 13.96
N VAL A 9 3.40 -25.82 13.36
CA VAL A 9 4.06 -24.63 13.91
C VAL A 9 3.10 -23.45 13.93
N ALA A 10 2.36 -23.22 12.84
CA ALA A 10 1.40 -22.13 12.73
C ALA A 10 0.32 -22.17 13.84
N LEU A 11 -0.18 -23.35 14.20
CA LEU A 11 -1.14 -23.52 15.31
C LEU A 11 -0.64 -22.95 16.65
N ARG A 12 0.67 -22.95 16.91
CA ARG A 12 1.26 -22.36 18.12
C ARG A 12 1.18 -20.83 18.13
N TYR A 13 1.12 -20.22 16.95
CA TYR A 13 1.13 -18.77 16.74
C TYR A 13 -0.26 -18.20 16.39
N MET A 14 -1.22 -19.02 15.95
CA MET A 14 -2.60 -18.61 15.63
C MET A 14 -3.41 -18.09 16.83
N LYS A 15 -2.94 -18.28 18.07
CA LYS A 15 -3.53 -17.63 19.27
C LYS A 15 -3.20 -16.12 19.35
N LYS A 16 -2.29 -15.65 18.50
CA LYS A 16 -2.00 -14.22 18.26
C LYS A 16 -2.55 -13.86 16.87
N PRO A 17 -2.82 -12.58 16.56
CA PRO A 17 -3.25 -12.13 15.24
C PRO A 17 -2.08 -12.16 14.23
N LEU A 18 -1.39 -13.30 14.13
CA LEU A 18 -0.31 -13.53 13.19
C LEU A 18 -0.89 -14.16 11.92
N ILE A 19 -0.68 -13.47 10.80
CA ILE A 19 -0.97 -14.00 9.47
C ILE A 19 0.02 -15.13 9.21
N PRO A 20 -0.41 -16.30 8.69
CA PRO A 20 0.50 -17.39 8.36
C PRO A 20 1.56 -16.91 7.35
N PRO A 21 2.82 -17.40 7.45
CA PRO A 21 3.86 -17.00 6.51
C PRO A 21 3.52 -17.43 5.09
N LEU A 22 3.90 -16.61 4.11
CA LEU A 22 3.88 -17.01 2.71
C LEU A 22 4.95 -18.09 2.51
N VAL A 23 4.53 -19.24 2.02
CA VAL A 23 5.41 -20.34 1.62
C VAL A 23 5.37 -20.45 0.10
N MET A 24 6.54 -20.53 -0.52
CA MET A 24 6.68 -20.53 -1.96
C MET A 24 7.75 -21.52 -2.41
N PRO A 25 7.50 -22.31 -3.47
CA PRO A 25 8.54 -23.08 -4.15
C PRO A 25 9.58 -22.14 -4.80
N ILE A 26 10.86 -22.45 -4.67
CA ILE A 26 11.94 -21.58 -5.19
C ILE A 26 11.93 -21.49 -6.72
N ASP A 27 11.50 -22.55 -7.40
CA ASP A 27 11.35 -22.64 -8.84
C ASP A 27 10.20 -21.77 -9.39
N GLU A 28 9.26 -21.37 -8.53
CA GLU A 28 8.16 -20.46 -8.88
C GLU A 28 8.47 -18.99 -8.56
N PHE A 29 9.59 -18.69 -7.90
CA PHE A 29 9.87 -17.36 -7.34
C PHE A 29 9.76 -16.23 -8.38
N GLU A 30 10.40 -16.38 -9.54
CA GLU A 30 10.35 -15.42 -10.64
C GLU A 30 8.93 -15.21 -11.18
N ASN A 31 8.15 -16.29 -11.32
CA ASN A 31 6.76 -16.21 -11.76
C ASN A 31 5.90 -15.40 -10.77
N TYR A 32 6.12 -15.57 -9.46
CA TYR A 32 5.43 -14.78 -8.44
C TYR A 32 5.83 -13.30 -8.44
N ILE A 33 7.08 -12.98 -8.77
CA ILE A 33 7.53 -11.59 -8.92
C ILE A 33 6.79 -10.91 -10.07
N ASP A 34 6.65 -11.59 -11.21
CA ASP A 34 5.94 -11.06 -12.37
C ASP A 34 4.44 -10.88 -12.13
N ILE A 35 3.82 -11.80 -11.39
CA ILE A 35 2.39 -11.74 -11.05
C ILE A 35 2.11 -10.69 -9.95
N PHE A 36 3.02 -10.52 -8.99
CA PHE A 36 2.83 -9.65 -7.82
C PHE A 36 3.97 -8.63 -7.62
N PRO A 37 4.33 -7.83 -8.64
CA PRO A 37 5.52 -6.97 -8.60
C PRO A 37 5.50 -5.96 -7.45
N LEU A 38 4.32 -5.42 -7.12
CA LEU A 38 4.17 -4.46 -6.02
C LEU A 38 4.44 -5.11 -4.66
N ARG A 39 4.01 -6.37 -4.46
CA ARG A 39 4.25 -7.12 -3.22
C ARG A 39 5.74 -7.34 -3.03
N PHE A 40 6.40 -7.81 -4.08
CA PHE A 40 7.83 -8.12 -4.05
C PHE A 40 8.71 -6.88 -3.97
N LEU A 41 8.31 -5.77 -4.60
CA LEU A 41 8.93 -4.47 -4.36
C LEU A 41 8.86 -4.09 -2.87
N ASN A 42 7.71 -4.26 -2.24
CA ASN A 42 7.57 -3.91 -0.82
C ASN A 42 8.35 -4.85 0.09
N HIS A 43 8.44 -6.14 -0.25
CA HIS A 43 9.29 -7.08 0.47
C HIS A 43 10.77 -6.72 0.30
N SER A 44 11.25 -6.40 -0.90
CA SER A 44 12.67 -6.03 -1.11
C SER A 44 13.06 -4.75 -0.36
N ILE A 45 12.11 -3.84 -0.11
CA ILE A 45 12.36 -2.63 0.70
C ILE A 45 12.26 -2.92 2.21
N VAL A 46 11.34 -3.78 2.62
CA VAL A 46 11.03 -4.07 4.03
C VAL A 46 11.14 -5.58 4.27
N HIS A 47 12.38 -6.06 4.37
CA HIS A 47 12.69 -7.44 4.77
C HIS A 47 13.91 -7.48 5.66
N HIS A 48 14.09 -8.65 6.28
CA HIS A 48 15.31 -9.03 6.97
C HIS A 48 15.47 -10.54 6.79
N ALA A 49 16.54 -10.97 6.12
CA ALA A 49 16.85 -12.39 6.00
C ALA A 49 17.30 -12.95 7.35
N ILE A 50 16.55 -13.93 7.86
CA ILE A 50 16.83 -14.59 9.15
C ILE A 50 17.71 -15.82 8.94
N TYR A 51 17.53 -16.53 7.82
CA TYR A 51 18.24 -17.77 7.52
C TYR A 51 18.25 -18.03 6.01
N GLY A 52 19.36 -18.57 5.50
CA GLY A 52 19.53 -18.91 4.08
C GLY A 52 20.06 -17.76 3.23
N GLU A 53 20.00 -17.94 1.92
CA GLU A 53 20.30 -16.90 0.93
C GLU A 53 19.19 -15.84 0.88
N ASP A 54 19.57 -14.57 0.74
CA ASP A 54 18.62 -13.47 0.61
C ASP A 54 18.20 -13.27 -0.85
N LEU A 55 17.12 -13.95 -1.25
CA LEU A 55 16.57 -13.87 -2.60
C LEU A 55 15.86 -12.54 -2.90
N LEU A 56 15.62 -11.69 -1.88
CA LEU A 56 14.98 -10.39 -2.05
C LEU A 56 16.01 -9.27 -2.24
N GLU A 57 17.27 -9.53 -1.91
CA GLU A 57 18.37 -8.62 -2.18
C GLU A 57 18.57 -8.46 -3.70
N ASN A 58 18.76 -7.23 -4.17
CA ASN A 58 18.95 -6.90 -5.60
C ASN A 58 17.83 -7.33 -6.54
N LEU A 59 16.62 -7.58 -5.99
CA LEU A 59 15.47 -7.99 -6.78
C LEU A 59 15.13 -6.96 -7.88
N THR A 60 15.05 -7.44 -9.12
CA THR A 60 14.66 -6.61 -10.27
C THR A 60 13.17 -6.76 -10.53
N ILE A 61 12.44 -5.64 -10.47
CA ILE A 61 11.01 -5.59 -10.77
C ILE A 61 10.80 -5.00 -12.15
N CYS A 62 10.11 -5.73 -13.03
CA CYS A 62 9.76 -5.24 -14.35
C CYS A 62 8.89 -3.97 -14.24
N HIS A 63 9.34 -2.89 -14.89
CA HIS A 63 8.67 -1.60 -14.85
C HIS A 63 7.24 -1.68 -15.39
N GLN A 64 7.02 -2.44 -16.47
CA GLN A 64 5.72 -2.53 -17.14
C GLN A 64 4.69 -3.30 -16.29
N THR A 65 5.08 -4.39 -15.64
CA THR A 65 4.18 -5.14 -14.76
C THR A 65 3.89 -4.34 -13.49
N LEU A 66 4.89 -3.66 -12.91
CA LEU A 66 4.68 -2.76 -11.77
C LEU A 66 3.73 -1.61 -12.12
N MET A 67 3.91 -0.97 -13.28
CA MET A 67 3.04 0.09 -13.79
C MET A 67 1.60 -0.40 -13.91
N THR A 68 1.42 -1.60 -14.50
CA THR A 68 0.10 -2.22 -14.66
C THR A 68 -0.56 -2.49 -13.32
N GLN A 69 0.17 -3.06 -12.35
CA GLN A 69 -0.36 -3.29 -11.01
C GLN A 69 -0.68 -1.97 -10.29
N CYS A 70 0.19 -0.96 -10.36
CA CYS A 70 -0.07 0.34 -9.73
C CYS A 70 -1.32 1.02 -10.28
N ARG A 71 -1.59 0.93 -11.60
CA ARG A 71 -2.84 1.41 -12.21
C ARG A 71 -4.06 0.70 -11.63
N LEU A 72 -4.03 -0.63 -11.54
CA LEU A 72 -5.14 -1.42 -10.99
C LEU A 72 -5.41 -1.07 -9.52
N GLU A 73 -4.35 -1.01 -8.71
CA GLU A 73 -4.45 -0.73 -7.27
C GLU A 73 -4.89 0.70 -7.00
N THR A 74 -4.43 1.68 -7.79
CA THR A 74 -4.86 3.09 -7.67
C THR A 74 -6.35 3.25 -7.96
N ARG A 75 -6.88 2.59 -9.00
CA ARG A 75 -8.33 2.50 -9.24
C ARG A 75 -9.07 1.75 -8.13
N GLY A 76 -8.42 0.73 -7.56
CA GLY A 76 -8.90 0.03 -6.37
C GLY A 76 -9.13 0.98 -5.19
N ILE A 77 -8.21 1.92 -4.95
CA ILE A 77 -8.36 2.96 -3.92
C ILE A 77 -9.58 3.84 -4.21
N LEU A 78 -9.74 4.35 -5.44
CA LEU A 78 -10.90 5.19 -5.82
C LEU A 78 -12.23 4.48 -5.58
N ASN A 79 -12.36 3.25 -6.09
CA ASN A 79 -13.56 2.44 -5.92
C ASN A 79 -13.83 2.16 -4.44
N ARG A 80 -12.79 1.82 -3.68
CA ARG A 80 -12.91 1.57 -2.25
C ARG A 80 -13.37 2.82 -1.50
N LEU A 81 -12.82 3.99 -1.80
CA LEU A 81 -13.21 5.26 -1.17
C LEU A 81 -14.69 5.56 -1.39
N LEU A 82 -15.18 5.47 -2.64
CA LEU A 82 -16.59 5.68 -2.94
C LEU A 82 -17.50 4.66 -2.26
N ASN A 83 -17.18 3.37 -2.37
CA ASN A 83 -17.96 2.31 -1.76
C ASN A 83 -18.01 2.44 -0.23
N ASP A 84 -16.88 2.78 0.38
CA ASP A 84 -16.77 3.00 1.82
C ASP A 84 -17.61 4.21 2.25
N TYR A 85 -17.59 5.30 1.50
CA TYR A 85 -18.40 6.49 1.76
C TYR A 85 -19.91 6.19 1.67
N ILE A 86 -20.33 5.51 0.60
CA ILE A 86 -21.73 5.07 0.40
C ILE A 86 -22.17 4.13 1.53
N ALA A 87 -21.34 3.14 1.88
CA ALA A 87 -21.64 2.19 2.95
C ALA A 87 -21.74 2.85 4.34
N CYS A 88 -21.07 4.00 4.54
CA CYS A 88 -21.23 4.79 5.75
C CYS A 88 -22.54 5.59 5.79
N GLY A 89 -23.27 5.70 4.66
CA GLY A 89 -24.55 6.41 4.58
C GLY A 89 -24.45 7.90 4.89
N GLY A 90 -23.31 8.53 4.57
CA GLY A 90 -23.04 9.93 4.92
C GLY A 90 -22.70 10.17 6.40
N ASP A 91 -22.56 9.12 7.22
CA ASP A 91 -22.13 9.24 8.61
C ASP A 91 -20.65 9.66 8.69
N LYS A 92 -20.43 10.92 9.06
CA LYS A 92 -19.11 11.55 9.17
C LYS A 92 -18.16 10.76 10.08
N ILE A 93 -18.64 10.21 11.19
CA ILE A 93 -17.80 9.49 12.15
C ILE A 93 -17.39 8.14 11.57
N LYS A 94 -18.31 7.41 10.92
CA LYS A 94 -18.00 6.14 10.27
C LYS A 94 -17.01 6.34 9.12
N THR A 95 -17.22 7.35 8.28
CA THR A 95 -16.31 7.69 7.18
C THR A 95 -14.92 8.05 7.69
N ALA A 96 -14.82 8.92 8.71
CA ALA A 96 -13.55 9.24 9.38
C ALA A 96 -12.80 7.99 9.84
N ASN A 97 -13.48 7.09 10.56
CA ASN A 97 -12.88 5.85 11.06
C ASN A 97 -12.42 4.94 9.92
N LYS A 98 -13.16 4.91 8.81
CA LYS A 98 -12.87 4.06 7.66
C LYS A 98 -11.65 4.56 6.88
N ILE A 99 -11.56 5.86 6.62
CA ILE A 99 -10.36 6.51 6.04
C ILE A 99 -9.15 6.20 6.93
N ASN A 100 -9.28 6.43 8.24
CA ASN A 100 -8.20 6.18 9.19
C ASN A 100 -7.71 4.73 9.18
N LYS A 101 -8.64 3.77 9.17
CA LYS A 101 -8.32 2.34 9.18
C LYS A 101 -7.63 1.87 7.91
N THR A 102 -7.94 2.47 6.76
CA THR A 102 -7.50 1.97 5.44
C THR A 102 -6.33 2.74 4.85
N PHE A 103 -6.12 4.00 5.23
CA PHE A 103 -5.08 4.83 4.61
C PHE A 103 -3.67 4.21 4.68
N LYS A 104 -3.30 3.59 5.80
CA LYS A 104 -1.98 2.94 5.95
C LYS A 104 -1.81 1.71 5.05
N SER A 105 -2.90 1.06 4.61
CA SER A 105 -2.81 -0.05 3.66
C SER A 105 -2.50 0.39 2.23
N ASP A 106 -2.54 1.69 1.94
CA ASP A 106 -2.24 2.25 0.62
C ASP A 106 -0.74 2.59 0.45
N ILE A 107 0.03 2.60 1.56
CA ILE A 107 1.49 2.87 1.55
C ILE A 107 2.26 1.97 0.57
N PRO A 108 2.00 0.66 0.47
CA PRO A 108 2.67 -0.19 -0.50
C PRO A 108 2.51 0.29 -1.95
N ILE A 109 1.33 0.79 -2.29
CA ILE A 109 1.01 1.36 -3.61
C ILE A 109 1.80 2.64 -3.81
N PHE A 110 1.85 3.52 -2.81
CA PHE A 110 2.63 4.76 -2.86
C PHE A 110 4.14 4.51 -3.08
N ARG A 111 4.70 3.44 -2.50
CA ARG A 111 6.08 3.01 -2.81
C ARG A 111 6.23 2.59 -4.27
N GLY A 112 5.26 1.85 -4.80
CA GLY A 112 5.19 1.51 -6.23
C GLY A 112 5.19 2.74 -7.11
N LEU A 113 4.33 3.72 -6.80
CA LEU A 113 4.25 4.99 -7.53
C LEU A 113 5.58 5.75 -7.49
N ILE A 114 6.23 5.87 -6.33
CA ILE A 114 7.56 6.48 -6.22
C ILE A 114 8.58 5.73 -7.09
N LYS A 115 8.58 4.39 -7.04
CA LYS A 115 9.51 3.57 -7.84
C LYS A 115 9.35 3.80 -9.34
N LEU A 116 8.12 4.00 -9.83
CA LEU A 116 7.84 4.29 -11.25
C LEU A 116 8.38 5.66 -11.70
N THR A 117 8.65 6.58 -10.76
CA THR A 117 9.31 7.86 -11.07
C THR A 117 10.84 7.74 -11.20
N GLY A 118 11.39 6.53 -10.99
CA GLY A 118 12.83 6.28 -10.97
C GLY A 118 13.49 6.53 -9.61
N LEU A 119 12.74 7.02 -8.62
CA LEU A 119 13.25 7.24 -7.27
C LEU A 119 13.23 5.97 -6.42
N THR A 120 14.10 5.92 -5.41
CA THR A 120 14.08 4.85 -4.40
C THR A 120 13.00 5.13 -3.35
N PRO A 121 11.98 4.26 -3.22
CA PRO A 121 10.94 4.43 -2.22
C PRO A 121 11.49 4.29 -0.78
N PRO A 122 11.11 5.19 0.16
CA PRO A 122 11.55 5.11 1.54
C PRO A 122 11.00 3.90 2.32
N ILE A 123 11.73 3.46 3.34
CA ILE A 123 11.27 2.43 4.29
C ILE A 123 10.17 2.99 5.20
N SER A 124 10.33 4.22 5.72
CA SER A 124 9.38 4.84 6.65
C SER A 124 8.08 5.24 5.96
N HIS A 125 6.93 4.89 6.56
CA HIS A 125 5.62 5.30 6.02
C HIS A 125 5.50 6.82 5.92
N LYS A 126 6.00 7.55 6.93
CA LYS A 126 5.98 9.01 6.94
C LYS A 126 6.78 9.58 5.76
N GLU A 127 7.94 8.99 5.48
CA GLU A 127 8.80 9.42 4.37
C GLU A 127 8.14 9.13 3.03
N VAL A 128 7.49 7.97 2.85
CA VAL A 128 6.72 7.67 1.64
C VAL A 128 5.67 8.75 1.36
N ILE A 129 4.94 9.18 2.40
CA ILE A 129 3.87 10.18 2.27
C ILE A 129 4.39 11.56 1.89
N ILE A 130 5.57 11.96 2.37
CA ILE A 130 6.16 13.26 2.02
C ILE A 130 6.90 13.22 0.68
N THR A 131 7.41 12.06 0.26
CA THR A 131 8.16 11.92 -0.99
C THR A 131 7.27 11.80 -2.22
N LEU A 132 6.13 11.11 -2.10
CA LEU A 132 5.22 10.87 -3.23
C LEU A 132 4.73 12.16 -3.94
N PRO A 133 4.30 13.23 -3.23
CA PRO A 133 3.82 14.46 -3.87
C PRO A 133 4.87 15.05 -4.84
N ASP A 134 6.12 15.15 -4.40
CA ASP A 134 7.22 15.70 -5.20
C ASP A 134 7.59 14.76 -6.36
N ALA A 135 7.67 13.46 -6.08
CA ALA A 135 7.96 12.43 -7.08
C ALA A 135 6.93 12.46 -8.23
N ALA A 136 5.65 12.49 -7.89
CA ALA A 136 4.54 12.50 -8.84
C ALA A 136 4.20 13.90 -9.38
N ARG A 137 4.85 14.96 -8.87
CA ARG A 137 4.58 16.37 -9.19
C ARG A 137 3.11 16.75 -9.00
N ILE A 138 2.54 16.41 -7.86
CA ILE A 138 1.14 16.67 -7.48
C ILE A 138 1.07 17.41 -6.15
N ASN A 139 -0.03 18.12 -5.92
CA ASN A 139 -0.33 18.63 -4.58
C ASN A 139 -1.09 17.58 -3.78
N ALA A 140 -0.40 16.87 -2.88
CA ALA A 140 -0.96 15.81 -2.07
C ALA A 140 -0.78 16.05 -0.55
N GLY A 141 -0.89 17.32 -0.13
CA GLY A 141 -0.79 17.70 1.29
C GLY A 141 -1.77 16.94 2.20
N ILE A 142 -2.92 16.54 1.67
CA ILE A 142 -3.94 15.76 2.37
C ILE A 142 -3.42 14.43 2.91
N PHE A 143 -2.47 13.77 2.22
CA PHE A 143 -1.89 12.50 2.68
C PHE A 143 -1.17 12.68 4.03
N LYS A 144 -0.41 13.76 4.18
CA LYS A 144 0.26 14.10 5.43
C LYS A 144 -0.75 14.39 6.53
N THR A 145 -1.80 15.14 6.22
CA THR A 145 -2.90 15.44 7.17
C THR A 145 -3.55 14.14 7.67
N ILE A 146 -3.95 13.23 6.79
CA ILE A 146 -4.56 11.94 7.15
C ILE A 146 -3.58 11.09 7.98
N TYR A 147 -2.29 11.07 7.64
CA TYR A 147 -1.28 10.32 8.38
C TYR A 147 -1.03 10.86 9.79
N ASP A 148 -0.90 12.18 9.93
CA ASP A 148 -0.65 12.84 11.22
C ASP A 148 -1.85 12.62 12.17
N LEU A 149 -3.07 12.66 11.65
CA LEU A 149 -4.29 12.33 12.42
C LEU A 149 -4.26 10.87 12.88
N ASN A 150 -3.97 9.94 11.97
CA ASN A 150 -3.86 8.50 12.26
C ASN A 150 -2.79 8.11 13.30
N THR A 151 -1.71 8.88 13.41
CA THR A 151 -0.58 8.56 14.29
C THR A 151 -0.67 9.22 15.66
N LYS A 152 -1.29 10.40 15.76
CA LYS A 152 -1.42 11.14 17.03
C LYS A 152 -2.66 10.77 17.86
N TYR A 153 -3.29 9.62 17.59
CA TYR A 153 -4.64 9.28 18.08
C TYR A 153 -5.69 10.36 17.74
N GLY A 154 -5.39 11.23 16.77
CA GLY A 154 -6.28 12.27 16.30
C GLY A 154 -7.38 11.64 15.47
N LYS A 155 -8.63 11.77 15.92
CA LYS A 155 -9.75 11.45 15.05
C LYS A 155 -9.86 12.56 14.02
N ILE A 156 -10.14 12.20 12.77
CA ILE A 156 -10.58 13.18 11.78
C ILE A 156 -11.81 13.89 12.39
N ASN A 157 -11.77 15.22 12.45
CA ASN A 157 -12.90 16.00 12.92
C ASN A 157 -14.08 15.77 11.97
N LYS A 158 -15.25 15.40 12.52
CA LYS A 158 -16.48 15.18 11.75
C LYS A 158 -16.76 16.30 10.75
N ASP A 159 -16.49 17.55 11.13
CA ASP A 159 -16.81 18.72 10.30
C ASP A 159 -15.88 18.87 9.09
N ALA A 160 -14.70 18.22 9.12
CA ALA A 160 -13.73 18.22 8.03
C ALA A 160 -13.76 16.93 7.18
N VAL A 161 -14.61 15.95 7.52
CA VAL A 161 -14.59 14.62 6.88
C VAL A 161 -14.90 14.69 5.39
N GLU A 162 -15.90 15.48 5.01
CA GLU A 162 -16.30 15.65 3.61
C GLU A 162 -15.16 16.28 2.81
N GLN A 163 -14.58 17.37 3.31
CA GLN A 163 -13.42 18.01 2.69
C GLN A 163 -12.23 17.04 2.56
N ILE A 164 -11.89 16.30 3.63
CA ILE A 164 -10.78 15.34 3.61
C ILE A 164 -11.05 14.22 2.62
N PHE A 165 -12.29 13.74 2.54
CA PHE A 165 -12.69 12.74 1.57
C PHE A 165 -12.53 13.25 0.14
N ASP A 166 -13.08 14.44 -0.16
CA ASP A 166 -13.03 15.04 -1.48
C ASP A 166 -11.59 15.32 -1.92
N GLU A 167 -10.77 15.94 -1.05
CA GLU A 167 -9.36 16.16 -1.32
C GLU A 167 -8.61 14.83 -1.51
N TYR A 168 -8.87 13.82 -0.68
CA TYR A 168 -8.23 12.52 -0.82
C TYR A 168 -8.58 11.86 -2.16
N TYR A 169 -9.86 11.87 -2.50
CA TYR A 169 -10.37 11.31 -3.75
C TYR A 169 -9.80 12.04 -4.97
N CYS A 170 -9.78 13.37 -4.95
CA CYS A 170 -9.20 14.20 -6.02
C CYS A 170 -7.72 13.88 -6.25
N VAL A 171 -6.93 13.79 -5.18
CA VAL A 171 -5.49 13.49 -5.29
C VAL A 171 -5.25 12.09 -5.86
N ILE A 172 -5.99 11.08 -5.40
CA ILE A 172 -5.89 9.72 -5.96
C ILE A 172 -6.34 9.70 -7.43
N SER A 173 -7.37 10.47 -7.79
CA SER A 173 -7.84 10.58 -9.17
C SER A 173 -6.78 11.23 -10.07
N GLU A 174 -6.09 12.26 -9.58
CA GLU A 174 -4.98 12.89 -10.32
C GLU A 174 -3.83 11.89 -10.54
N LEU A 175 -3.49 11.10 -9.51
CA LEU A 175 -2.52 10.01 -9.64
C LEU A 175 -2.93 8.98 -10.69
N ASP A 176 -4.18 8.54 -10.69
CA ASP A 176 -4.70 7.60 -11.70
C ASP A 176 -4.56 8.18 -13.12
N THR A 177 -4.98 9.43 -13.32
CA THR A 177 -4.84 10.11 -14.63
C THR A 177 -3.38 10.19 -15.08
N LYS A 178 -2.45 10.55 -14.20
CA LYS A 178 -1.02 10.61 -14.55
C LYS A 178 -0.44 9.25 -14.95
N LEU A 179 -0.87 8.17 -14.27
CA LEU A 179 -0.44 6.83 -14.63
C LEU A 179 -0.96 6.40 -16.00
N GLN A 180 -2.12 6.87 -16.44
CA GLN A 180 -2.67 6.58 -17.77
C GLN A 180 -1.91 7.28 -18.90
N HIS A 181 -1.41 8.51 -18.66
CA HIS A 181 -0.69 9.31 -19.66
C HIS A 181 0.83 9.09 -19.68
N SER A 182 1.37 8.34 -18.72
CA SER A 182 2.76 7.88 -18.74
C SER A 182 2.88 6.71 -19.73
N VAL A 183 3.05 7.04 -21.02
CA VAL A 183 3.41 6.12 -22.11
C VAL A 183 4.79 6.51 -22.63
#